data_AF-A0A2H9SGT8-F1
#
_entry.id   AF-A0A2H9SGT8-F1
#
_cell.length_a   1.000
_cell.length_b   1.000
_cell.length_c   1.000
_cell.angle_alpha   90.00
_cell.angle_beta   90.00
_cell.angle_gamma   90.00
#
_symmetry.space_group_name_H-M   'P 1'
#
loop_
_entity.id
_entity.type
_entity.pdbx_description
1 polymer ?
#
loop_
_entity_poly.entity_id
_entity_poly.type
_entity_poly.pdbx_seq_one_letter_code
_entity_poly.pdbx_strand_id
1 'polypeptide(L)'
;MNEWNDRGLQNNIFQDGDPTYLREAYKLPISRDSNPLNLGKVFGKMEFTDSKKSVGIQIIDLISPGVRRCLRKEFHDNHTAAILLGNLMIQGKHNQSPMHFISFSDESESVLDNPTSEYVKLMSKHCKPMIHA
;
A
#
# COMPACT_ATOMS: atom_id res chain seq x y z
N MET A 1 1.60 17.38 20.01
CA MET A 1 2.83 18.18 19.82
C MET A 1 3.88 17.17 19.41
N ASN A 2 4.11 17.02 18.10
CA ASN A 2 4.73 15.82 17.54
C ASN A 2 6.24 16.00 17.39
N GLU A 3 7.02 15.15 18.06
CA GLU A 3 8.48 15.02 17.95
C GLU A 3 8.89 14.37 16.62
N TRP A 4 8.56 15.01 15.50
CA TRP A 4 9.19 14.73 14.20
C TRP A 4 10.18 15.86 13.87
N ASN A 5 11.07 16.16 14.81
CA ASN A 5 12.08 17.22 14.67
C ASN A 5 13.49 16.66 14.48
N ASP A 6 13.62 15.63 13.65
CA ASP A 6 14.93 15.20 13.14
C ASP A 6 15.29 16.09 11.94
N ARG A 7 16.04 17.15 12.21
CA ARG A 7 16.45 18.17 11.22
C ARG A 7 17.26 17.58 10.05
N GLY A 8 17.80 16.37 10.19
CA GLY A 8 18.48 15.64 9.11
C GLY A 8 17.54 15.04 8.07
N LEU A 9 16.31 14.69 8.44
CA LEU A 9 15.30 14.11 7.54
C LEU A 9 14.71 15.19 6.61
N GLN A 10 14.41 16.39 7.14
CA GLN A 10 13.73 17.43 6.34
C GLN A 10 14.57 17.99 5.18
N ASN A 11 15.90 18.03 5.31
CA ASN A 11 16.76 18.70 4.32
C ASN A 11 17.19 17.81 3.15
N ASN A 12 17.17 16.48 3.29
CA ASN A 12 17.77 15.56 2.31
C ASN A 12 16.77 14.55 1.70
N ILE A 13 15.56 14.41 2.25
CA ILE A 13 14.56 13.48 1.71
C ILE A 13 14.14 13.90 0.30
N PHE A 14 13.81 15.17 0.08
CA PHE A 14 13.23 15.65 -1.19
C PHE A 14 14.25 16.05 -2.27
N GLN A 15 15.56 15.82 -2.04
CA GLN A 15 16.58 16.15 -3.02
C GLN A 15 16.56 15.17 -4.20
N ASP A 16 16.81 15.70 -5.40
CA ASP A 16 16.87 14.94 -6.63
C ASP A 16 18.20 14.15 -6.71
N GLY A 17 18.16 12.82 -6.61
CA GLY A 17 19.35 11.96 -6.68
C GLY A 17 19.26 10.69 -5.84
N ASP A 18 20.42 10.06 -5.59
CA ASP A 18 20.55 8.92 -4.69
C ASP A 18 20.12 9.32 -3.26
N PRO A 19 19.34 8.50 -2.54
CA PRO A 19 18.85 8.80 -1.19
C PRO A 19 19.99 8.75 -0.15
N THR A 20 20.85 9.77 -0.14
CA THR A 20 22.03 9.87 0.73
C THR A 20 21.68 9.79 2.22
N TYR A 21 20.48 10.21 2.60
CA TYR A 21 19.95 10.09 3.96
C TYR A 21 19.96 8.66 4.50
N LEU A 22 19.80 7.64 3.63
CA LEU A 22 19.86 6.23 4.06
C LEU A 22 21.27 5.85 4.54
N ARG A 23 22.33 6.43 3.96
CA ARG A 23 23.73 6.21 4.36
C ARG A 23 24.12 7.11 5.52
N GLU A 24 23.72 8.37 5.48
CA GLU A 24 24.18 9.40 6.42
C GLU A 24 23.44 9.34 7.76
N ALA A 25 22.11 9.23 7.72
CA ALA A 25 21.30 9.17 8.94
C ALA A 25 21.15 7.73 9.46
N TYR A 26 20.95 6.76 8.57
CA TYR A 26 20.64 5.38 8.95
C TYR A 26 21.82 4.42 8.83
N LYS A 27 22.98 4.87 8.33
CA LYS A 27 24.19 4.05 8.15
C LYS A 27 23.95 2.75 7.37
N LEU A 28 22.96 2.74 6.48
CA LEU A 28 22.65 1.60 5.65
C LEU A 28 23.70 1.47 4.53
N PRO A 29 24.18 0.25 4.24
CA PRO A 29 25.11 0.01 3.14
C PRO A 29 24.34 0.11 1.82
N ILE A 30 24.41 1.28 1.17
CA ILE A 30 23.82 1.48 -0.15
C ILE A 30 24.89 1.19 -1.21
N SER A 31 24.76 0.12 -1.97
CA SER A 31 25.57 -0.11 -3.18
C SER A 31 24.88 0.54 -4.39
N ARG A 32 25.63 0.97 -5.41
CA ARG A 32 25.04 1.48 -6.67
C ARG A 32 24.14 0.44 -7.36
N ASP A 33 24.39 -0.84 -7.09
CA ASP A 33 23.62 -1.96 -7.65
C ASP A 33 22.30 -2.22 -6.88
N SER A 34 22.12 -1.62 -5.70
CA SER A 34 20.95 -1.86 -4.83
C SER A 34 19.68 -1.08 -5.20
N ASN A 35 19.75 -0.22 -6.24
CA ASN A 35 18.66 0.66 -6.70
C ASN A 35 17.75 1.17 -5.55
N PRO A 36 18.31 1.92 -4.58
CA PRO A 36 17.61 2.28 -3.35
C PRO A 36 16.38 3.15 -3.63
N LEU A 37 15.25 2.79 -3.03
CA LEU A 37 14.00 3.56 -3.16
C LEU A 37 14.15 4.93 -2.49
N ASN A 38 14.19 6.01 -3.29
CA ASN A 38 14.17 7.37 -2.77
C ASN A 38 12.74 7.74 -2.31
N LEU A 39 12.49 7.56 -1.01
CA LEU A 39 11.18 7.83 -0.42
C LEU A 39 10.77 9.30 -0.53
N GLY A 40 11.71 10.24 -0.58
CA GLY A 40 11.34 11.65 -0.72
C GLY A 40 10.90 12.04 -2.12
N LYS A 41 11.37 11.36 -3.16
CA LYS A 41 10.73 11.44 -4.48
C LYS A 41 9.30 10.90 -4.46
N VAL A 42 9.07 9.84 -3.70
CA VAL A 42 7.73 9.25 -3.55
C VAL A 42 6.81 10.23 -2.82
N PHE A 43 7.23 10.71 -1.65
CA PHE A 43 6.45 11.65 -0.84
C PHE A 43 6.30 13.02 -1.49
N GLY A 44 7.30 13.52 -2.22
CA GLY A 44 7.23 14.81 -2.92
C GLY A 44 6.23 14.83 -4.08
N LYS A 45 5.82 13.65 -4.57
CA LYS A 45 4.76 13.49 -5.58
C LYS A 45 3.39 13.19 -4.97
N MET A 46 3.29 13.04 -3.65
CA MET A 46 2.03 12.76 -2.96
C MET A 46 1.39 14.06 -2.47
N GLU A 47 0.09 14.22 -2.74
CA GLU A 47 -0.71 15.30 -2.16
C GLU A 47 -1.46 14.79 -0.93
N PHE A 48 -1.11 15.32 0.25
CA PHE A 48 -1.83 15.03 1.49
C PHE A 48 -3.14 15.83 1.52
N THR A 49 -4.24 15.16 1.21
CA THR A 49 -5.58 15.78 1.16
C THR A 49 -6.31 15.63 2.49
N ASP A 50 -6.95 16.69 2.97
CA ASP A 50 -7.86 16.63 4.13
C ASP A 50 -9.07 15.73 3.81
N SER A 51 -9.20 14.61 4.52
CA SER A 51 -10.27 13.64 4.30
C SER A 51 -11.66 14.27 4.49
N LYS A 52 -11.82 15.31 5.32
CA LYS A 52 -13.11 16.01 5.48
C LYS A 52 -13.61 16.65 4.19
N LYS A 53 -12.70 16.95 3.26
CA LYS A 53 -13.00 17.59 1.98
C LYS A 53 -13.18 16.61 0.83
N SER A 54 -12.98 15.30 1.06
CA SER A 54 -13.09 14.26 0.03
C SER A 54 -13.91 13.08 0.51
N VAL A 55 -15.12 12.95 -0.04
CA VAL A 55 -16.03 11.81 0.24
C VAL A 55 -15.38 10.49 -0.14
N GLY A 56 -14.60 10.45 -1.23
CA GLY A 56 -13.88 9.24 -1.65
C GLY A 56 -12.88 8.77 -0.59
N ILE A 57 -12.12 9.70 0.00
CA ILE A 57 -11.18 9.38 1.08
C ILE A 57 -11.92 8.88 2.32
N GLN A 58 -13.05 9.51 2.69
CA GLN A 58 -13.86 9.06 3.84
C GLN A 58 -14.39 7.64 3.64
N ILE A 59 -14.84 7.29 2.43
CA ILE A 59 -15.30 5.93 2.11
C ILE A 59 -14.13 4.93 2.23
N ILE A 60 -12.94 5.28 1.73
CA ILE A 60 -11.74 4.44 1.87
C ILE A 60 -11.36 4.24 3.33
N ASP A 61 -11.46 5.28 4.17
CA ASP A 61 -11.19 5.20 5.61
C ASP A 61 -12.14 4.23 6.32
N LEU A 62 -13.37 4.07 5.83
CA LEU A 62 -14.33 3.09 6.36
C LEU A 62 -14.08 1.66 5.87
N ILE A 63 -13.64 1.48 4.62
CA ILE A 63 -13.43 0.16 4.01
C ILE A 63 -12.08 -0.44 4.42
N SER A 64 -11.02 0.39 4.49
CA SER A 64 -9.65 -0.08 4.70
C SER A 64 -9.43 -0.88 6.00
N PRO A 65 -10.06 -0.57 7.15
CA PRO A 65 -9.96 -1.41 8.34
C PRO A 65 -10.62 -2.77 8.13
N GLY A 66 -11.73 -2.83 7.39
CA GLY A 66 -12.41 -4.08 7.05
C GLY A 66 -11.52 -4.99 6.20
N VAL A 67 -10.87 -4.44 5.17
CA VAL A 67 -9.90 -5.19 4.36
C VAL A 67 -8.75 -5.72 5.23
N ARG A 68 -8.16 -4.88 6.08
CA ARG A 68 -7.09 -5.29 7.00
C ARG A 68 -7.51 -6.43 7.92
N ARG A 69 -8.69 -6.33 8.56
CA ARG A 69 -9.23 -7.38 9.43
C ARG A 69 -9.45 -8.69 8.66
N CYS A 70 -9.95 -8.62 7.42
CA CYS A 70 -10.18 -9.78 6.58
C CYS A 70 -8.87 -10.50 6.22
N LEU A 71 -7.83 -9.73 5.84
CA LEU A 71 -6.51 -10.29 5.51
C LEU A 71 -5.81 -10.88 6.75
N ARG A 72 -6.13 -10.37 7.94
CA ARG A 72 -5.66 -10.93 9.23
C ARG A 72 -6.53 -12.04 9.79
N LYS A 73 -7.60 -12.43 9.08
CA LYS A 73 -8.51 -13.52 9.46
C LYS A 73 -9.30 -13.21 10.74
N GLU A 74 -9.59 -11.93 11.00
CA GLU A 74 -10.20 -11.44 12.26
C GLU A 74 -11.73 -11.32 12.21
N PHE A 75 -12.38 -11.77 11.14
CA PHE A 75 -13.84 -11.95 11.12
C PHE A 75 -14.22 -13.36 11.57
N HIS A 76 -15.42 -13.48 12.11
CA HIS A 76 -16.04 -14.79 12.38
C HIS A 76 -16.18 -15.61 11.09
N ASP A 77 -16.51 -14.95 9.98
CA ASP A 77 -16.57 -15.52 8.64
C ASP A 77 -15.82 -14.62 7.65
N ASN A 78 -14.56 -14.97 7.37
CA ASN A 78 -13.70 -14.22 6.44
C ASN A 78 -14.07 -14.44 4.97
N HIS A 79 -14.74 -15.54 4.62
CA HIS A 79 -15.20 -15.76 3.24
C HIS A 79 -16.30 -14.78 2.88
N THR A 80 -17.33 -14.70 3.72
CA THR A 80 -18.42 -13.76 3.51
C THR A 80 -17.90 -12.32 3.57
N ALA A 81 -17.01 -12.01 4.51
CA ALA A 81 -16.37 -10.69 4.58
C ALA A 81 -15.62 -10.34 3.28
N ALA A 82 -14.83 -11.27 2.73
CA ALA A 82 -14.09 -11.06 1.49
C ALA A 82 -15.01 -10.77 0.30
N ILE A 83 -16.13 -11.49 0.17
CA ILE A 83 -17.12 -11.25 -0.89
C ILE A 83 -17.74 -9.86 -0.76
N LEU A 84 -18.19 -9.50 0.45
CA LEU A 84 -18.84 -8.20 0.71
C LEU A 84 -17.87 -7.03 0.49
N LEU A 85 -16.62 -7.16 0.94
CA LEU A 85 -15.58 -6.16 0.71
C LEU A 85 -15.24 -6.04 -0.78
N GLY A 86 -15.17 -7.16 -1.50
CA GLY A 86 -14.99 -7.19 -2.95
C GLY A 86 -16.03 -6.35 -3.68
N ASN A 87 -17.31 -6.48 -3.34
CA ASN A 87 -18.41 -5.70 -3.96
C ASN A 87 -18.28 -4.17 -3.78
N LEU A 88 -17.45 -3.71 -2.85
CA LEU A 88 -17.16 -2.29 -2.61
C LEU A 88 -15.91 -1.80 -3.38
N MET A 89 -15.23 -2.69 -4.11
CA MET A 89 -14.02 -2.40 -4.89
C MET A 89 -14.32 -2.34 -6.40
N ILE A 90 -13.39 -1.75 -7.15
CA ILE A 90 -13.39 -1.68 -8.60
C ILE A 90 -12.11 -2.37 -9.12
N GLN A 91 -12.22 -3.16 -10.18
CA GLN A 91 -11.07 -3.80 -10.83
C GLN A 91 -10.02 -2.79 -11.28
N GLY A 92 -8.76 -3.17 -11.21
CA GLY A 92 -7.68 -2.43 -11.85
C GLY A 92 -7.78 -2.46 -13.37
N LYS A 93 -6.99 -1.61 -14.04
CA LYS A 93 -6.87 -1.60 -15.51
C LYS A 93 -6.56 -2.99 -16.05
N HIS A 94 -7.09 -3.32 -17.22
CA HIS A 94 -6.90 -4.62 -17.87
C HIS A 94 -7.28 -5.82 -16.99
N ASN A 95 -8.39 -5.73 -16.26
CA ASN A 95 -8.90 -6.78 -15.35
C ASN A 95 -7.91 -7.18 -14.24
N GLN A 96 -7.03 -6.25 -13.83
CA GLN A 96 -6.12 -6.49 -12.73
C GLN A 96 -6.85 -6.50 -11.38
N SER A 97 -6.25 -7.19 -10.42
CA SER A 97 -6.70 -7.21 -9.02
C SER A 97 -6.89 -5.77 -8.49
N PRO A 98 -7.94 -5.48 -7.70
CA PRO A 98 -8.11 -4.21 -7.02
C PRO A 98 -7.06 -3.96 -5.93
N MET A 99 -6.26 -4.98 -5.59
CA MET A 99 -5.21 -4.92 -4.57
C MET A 99 -3.86 -5.35 -5.15
N HIS A 100 -2.82 -4.58 -4.82
CA HIS A 100 -1.43 -4.86 -5.14
C HIS A 100 -0.66 -5.14 -3.86
N PHE A 101 0.15 -6.20 -3.88
CA PHE A 101 0.98 -6.61 -2.74
C PHE A 101 2.45 -6.47 -3.12
N ILE A 102 3.26 -5.97 -2.18
CA ILE A 102 4.70 -5.80 -2.33
C ILE A 102 5.35 -6.67 -1.25
N SER A 103 6.29 -7.53 -1.66
CA SER A 103 7.16 -8.28 -0.74
C SER A 103 8.56 -7.67 -0.76
N PHE A 104 9.26 -7.78 0.37
CA PHE A 104 10.68 -7.42 0.50
C PHE A 104 11.59 -8.66 0.53
N SER A 105 11.04 -9.86 0.27
CA SER A 105 11.80 -11.11 0.19
C SER A 105 12.32 -11.33 -1.23
N ASP A 106 13.59 -11.75 -1.35
CA ASP A 106 14.26 -12.02 -2.64
C ASP A 106 13.87 -13.39 -3.26
N GLU A 107 13.04 -14.19 -2.60
CA GLU A 107 12.77 -15.58 -3.02
C GLU A 107 11.39 -15.81 -3.65
N SER A 108 11.33 -16.87 -4.46
CA SER A 108 10.22 -17.42 -5.25
C SER A 108 8.96 -17.85 -4.48
N GLU A 109 8.83 -17.46 -3.22
CA GLU A 109 7.66 -17.74 -2.40
C GLU A 109 6.50 -16.81 -2.75
N SER A 110 5.27 -17.32 -2.65
CA SER A 110 4.10 -16.50 -2.89
C SER A 110 4.03 -15.36 -1.87
N VAL A 111 3.81 -14.14 -2.35
CA VAL A 111 3.67 -12.91 -1.54
C VAL A 111 2.64 -13.04 -0.41
N LEU A 112 1.68 -13.96 -0.56
CA LEU A 112 0.62 -14.23 0.40
C LEU A 112 0.62 -15.71 0.79
N ASP A 113 0.24 -16.00 2.04
CA ASP A 113 -0.09 -17.37 2.44
C ASP A 113 -1.35 -17.87 1.71
N ASN A 114 -1.55 -19.19 1.68
CA ASN A 114 -2.68 -19.80 0.95
C ASN A 114 -4.06 -19.26 1.38
N PRO A 115 -4.38 -19.17 2.69
CA PRO A 115 -5.68 -18.64 3.11
C PRO A 115 -5.89 -17.16 2.72
N THR A 116 -4.86 -16.32 2.85
CA THR A 116 -4.97 -14.90 2.49
C THR A 116 -5.10 -14.73 0.98
N SER A 117 -4.38 -15.53 0.20
CA SER A 117 -4.52 -15.60 -1.26
C SER A 117 -5.94 -15.93 -1.69
N GLU A 118 -6.63 -16.82 -0.97
CA GLU A 118 -8.02 -17.17 -1.24
C GLU A 118 -8.98 -15.99 -1.01
N TYR A 119 -8.85 -15.27 0.11
CA TYR A 119 -9.68 -14.09 0.38
C TYR A 119 -9.44 -12.97 -0.64
N VAL A 120 -8.19 -12.78 -1.06
CA VAL A 120 -7.84 -11.83 -2.13
C VAL A 120 -8.50 -12.23 -3.45
N LYS A 121 -8.46 -13.52 -3.82
CA LYS A 121 -9.14 -14.02 -5.02
C LYS A 121 -10.64 -13.78 -4.96
N LEU A 122 -11.28 -13.97 -3.80
CA LEU A 122 -12.70 -13.69 -3.62
C LEU A 122 -13.01 -12.20 -3.79
N MET A 123 -12.23 -11.32 -3.16
CA MET A 123 -12.40 -9.86 -3.34
C MET A 123 -12.26 -9.47 -4.83
N SER A 124 -11.23 -9.98 -5.51
CA SER A 124 -10.99 -9.72 -6.94
C SER A 124 -12.10 -10.27 -7.84
N LYS A 125 -12.67 -11.43 -7.50
CA LYS A 125 -13.78 -12.02 -8.27
C LYS A 125 -15.08 -11.23 -8.12
N HIS A 126 -15.32 -10.64 -6.96
CA HIS A 126 -16.56 -9.94 -6.63
C HIS A 126 -16.48 -8.41 -6.79
N CYS A 127 -15.33 -7.87 -7.15
CA CYS A 127 -15.21 -6.44 -7.46
C CYS A 127 -15.89 -6.05 -8.77
N LYS A 128 -16.28 -4.78 -8.85
CA LYS A 128 -17.00 -4.25 -10.01
C LYS A 128 -16.04 -4.07 -11.19
N PRO A 129 -16.44 -4.42 -12.42
CA PRO A 129 -15.61 -4.18 -13.59
C PRO A 129 -15.42 -2.68 -13.81
N MET A 130 -14.21 -2.28 -14.19
CA MET A 130 -13.94 -0.90 -14.58
C MET A 130 -14.41 -0.67 -16.03
N ILE A 131 -15.28 0.32 -16.23
CA ILE A 131 -15.98 0.52 -17.51
C ILE A 131 -15.09 1.16 -18.59
N HIS A 132 -13.89 1.64 -18.24
CA HIS A 132 -12.94 2.23 -19.20
C HIS A 132 -11.54 1.64 -18.97
N ALA A 133 -11.09 0.76 -19.86
CA ALA A 133 -9.74 0.17 -19.86
C ALA A 133 -8.83 0.92 -20.84
#